data_AF-A0A0U9HB17-F1
#
_entry.id   AF-A0A0U9HB17-F1
#
_cell.length_a   1.000
_cell.length_b   1.000
_cell.length_c   1.000
_cell.angle_alpha   90.00
_cell.angle_beta   90.00
_cell.angle_gamma   90.00
#
_symmetry.space_group_name_H-M   'P 1'
#
loop_
_entity.id
_entity.type
_entity.pdbx_description
1 polymer ?
#
loop_
_entity_poly.entity_id
_entity_poly.type
_entity_poly.pdbx_seq_one_letter_code
_entity_poly.pdbx_strand_id
1 'polypeptide(L)'
;MVKPKIWKILIVTVVGLFSFSINWKMFNALIEFAVLPLGVWILYLFLRRKNGRWQVYRPYAWLGFFANYLFLASTLLALPIHEVIYPKDDPTTYIANLDDASLIPIHPSGKEASIDKETLLNQLPTLAQEDVDSIQWYEDTVIDIDLNEINERFPYQLIGTSPKWGSGLLSMIYIEADGKGILLSTTNEQLYFRAEKSVIEGGE
;
A
#
# COMPACT_ATOMS: atom_id res chain seq x y z
N MET A 1 29.95 -41.71 12.79
CA MET A 1 29.23 -40.55 12.21
C MET A 1 29.50 -39.31 13.08
N VAL A 2 29.94 -38.20 12.50
CA VAL A 2 30.13 -36.94 13.24
C VAL A 2 28.77 -36.24 13.36
N LYS A 3 28.25 -36.07 14.59
CA LYS A 3 27.00 -35.31 14.82
C LYS A 3 27.20 -33.85 14.33
N PRO A 4 26.31 -33.32 13.48
CA PRO A 4 26.37 -31.92 13.10
C PRO A 4 26.11 -31.02 14.31
N LYS A 5 26.87 -29.93 14.43
CA LYS A 5 26.67 -28.93 15.50
C LYS A 5 25.50 -28.02 15.11
N ILE A 6 24.56 -27.76 16.01
CA ILE A 6 23.34 -26.98 15.76
C ILE A 6 23.65 -25.61 15.12
N TRP A 7 24.63 -24.87 15.66
CA TRP A 7 24.98 -23.56 15.09
C TRP A 7 25.50 -23.64 13.64
N LYS A 8 26.14 -24.74 13.25
CA LYS A 8 26.56 -24.96 11.85
C LYS A 8 25.37 -25.28 10.95
N ILE A 9 24.35 -25.96 11.47
CA ILE A 9 23.10 -26.20 10.75
C ILE A 9 22.42 -24.87 10.44
N LEU A 10 22.33 -23.97 11.42
CA LEU A 10 21.76 -22.63 11.23
C LEU A 10 22.52 -21.86 10.14
N ILE A 11 23.85 -21.81 10.20
CA ILE A 11 24.66 -21.13 9.17
C ILE A 11 24.42 -21.74 7.79
N VAL A 12 24.46 -23.07 7.68
CA VAL A 12 24.25 -23.77 6.39
C VAL A 12 22.85 -23.50 5.84
N THR A 13 21.84 -23.42 6.70
CA THR A 13 20.46 -23.11 6.30
C THR A 13 20.35 -21.66 5.82
N VAL A 14 20.92 -20.70 6.56
CA VAL A 14 20.92 -19.28 6.17
C VAL A 14 21.67 -19.06 4.87
N VAL A 15 22.85 -19.68 4.68
CA VAL A 15 23.56 -19.61 3.40
C VAL A 15 22.77 -20.29 2.29
N GLY A 16 22.01 -21.35 2.60
CA GLY A 16 21.12 -22.01 1.65
C GLY A 16 20.02 -21.11 1.09
N LEU A 17 19.62 -20.05 1.80
CA LEU A 17 18.60 -19.08 1.33
C LEU A 17 19.02 -18.35 0.06
N PHE A 18 20.33 -18.13 -0.15
CA PHE A 18 20.81 -17.39 -1.31
C PHE A 18 20.41 -18.11 -2.61
N SER A 19 19.62 -17.42 -3.44
CA SER A 19 19.21 -17.88 -4.75
C SER A 19 19.40 -16.80 -5.80
N PHE A 20 19.50 -17.24 -7.05
CA PHE A 20 19.18 -16.38 -8.18
C PHE A 20 17.67 -16.45 -8.41
N SER A 21 17.01 -15.29 -8.42
CA SER A 21 15.56 -15.20 -8.53
C SER A 21 15.16 -14.39 -9.77
N ILE A 22 14.04 -14.78 -10.38
CA ILE A 22 13.35 -13.97 -11.40
C ILE A 22 12.23 -13.22 -10.71
N ASN A 23 12.16 -11.92 -10.93
CA ASN A 23 11.19 -11.05 -10.28
C ASN A 23 10.09 -10.67 -11.28
N TRP A 24 8.84 -10.82 -10.86
CA TRP A 24 7.67 -10.41 -11.63
C TRP A 24 6.80 -9.47 -10.79
N LYS A 25 6.55 -8.26 -11.29
CA LYS A 25 5.60 -7.33 -10.69
C LYS A 25 4.15 -7.69 -11.10
N MET A 26 3.30 -8.01 -10.14
CA MET A 26 1.87 -8.30 -10.33
C MET A 26 1.09 -7.90 -9.06
N PHE A 27 -0.14 -7.40 -9.21
CA PHE A 27 -0.99 -6.98 -8.06
C PHE A 27 -0.32 -5.97 -7.11
N ASN A 28 0.47 -5.04 -7.68
CA ASN A 28 1.30 -4.10 -6.93
C ASN A 28 2.31 -4.74 -5.94
N ALA A 29 2.59 -6.05 -6.08
CA ALA A 29 3.59 -6.78 -5.32
C ALA A 29 4.72 -7.27 -6.24
N LEU A 30 5.90 -7.49 -5.66
CA LEU A 30 7.03 -8.15 -6.32
C LEU A 30 7.01 -9.63 -5.97
N ILE A 31 6.70 -10.46 -6.96
CA ILE A 31 6.72 -11.91 -6.84
C ILE A 31 8.12 -12.39 -7.24
N GLU A 32 8.83 -13.01 -6.29
CA GLU A 32 10.18 -13.52 -6.51
C GLU A 32 10.15 -15.04 -6.66
N PHE A 33 10.62 -15.53 -7.81
CA PHE A 33 10.74 -16.96 -8.07
C PHE A 33 12.20 -17.38 -8.05
N ALA A 34 12.61 -18.12 -7.01
CA ALA A 34 13.96 -18.67 -6.89
C ALA A 34 14.19 -19.77 -7.94
N VAL A 35 15.17 -19.58 -8.84
CA VAL A 35 15.50 -20.52 -9.92
C VAL A 35 16.77 -21.30 -9.64
N LEU A 36 17.86 -20.60 -9.25
CA LEU A 36 19.17 -21.23 -9.06
C LEU A 36 19.58 -21.20 -7.58
N PRO A 37 20.01 -22.34 -7.01
CA PRO A 37 20.33 -22.45 -5.60
C PRO A 37 21.80 -22.04 -5.33
N LEU A 38 22.12 -20.75 -5.52
CA LEU A 38 23.48 -20.21 -5.40
C LEU A 38 24.13 -20.57 -4.05
N GLY A 39 23.39 -20.44 -2.95
CA GLY A 39 23.82 -20.80 -1.61
C GLY A 39 24.23 -22.26 -1.48
N VAL A 40 23.45 -23.15 -2.08
CA VAL A 40 23.73 -24.59 -2.11
C VAL A 40 24.99 -24.88 -2.92
N TRP A 41 25.19 -24.21 -4.06
CA TRP A 41 26.41 -24.35 -4.88
C TRP A 41 27.65 -23.86 -4.13
N ILE A 42 27.56 -22.71 -3.46
CA ILE A 42 28.63 -22.17 -2.60
C ILE A 42 28.98 -23.21 -1.52
N LEU A 43 27.98 -23.68 -0.77
CA LEU A 43 28.18 -24.68 0.29
C LEU A 43 28.76 -25.99 -0.23
N TYR A 44 28.33 -26.45 -1.40
CA TYR A 44 28.89 -27.63 -2.05
C TYR A 44 30.39 -27.46 -2.32
N LEU A 45 30.81 -26.32 -2.90
CA LEU A 45 32.22 -26.05 -3.21
C LEU A 45 33.12 -26.05 -1.96
N PHE A 46 32.62 -25.53 -0.83
CA PHE A 46 33.37 -25.48 0.43
C PHE A 46 33.36 -26.82 1.18
N LEU A 47 32.21 -27.48 1.28
CA LEU A 47 32.03 -28.68 2.10
C LEU A 47 32.50 -29.96 1.41
N ARG A 48 32.55 -30.00 0.07
CA ARG A 48 33.08 -31.17 -0.68
C ARG A 48 34.56 -31.42 -0.43
N ARG A 49 35.31 -30.40 0.02
CA ARG A 49 36.76 -30.49 0.27
C ARG A 49 37.13 -31.42 1.43
N LYS A 50 36.16 -31.79 2.29
CA LYS A 50 36.39 -32.68 3.43
C LYS A 50 35.42 -33.86 3.39
N ASN A 51 35.96 -35.07 3.49
CA ASN A 51 35.20 -36.31 3.35
C ASN A 51 33.96 -36.34 4.27
N GLY A 52 32.80 -36.62 3.68
CA GLY A 52 31.53 -36.83 4.39
C GLY A 52 30.81 -35.56 4.89
N ARG A 53 31.44 -34.38 4.85
CA ARG A 53 30.81 -33.15 5.37
C ARG A 53 29.63 -32.69 4.52
N TRP A 54 29.77 -32.73 3.20
CA TRP A 54 28.67 -32.37 2.30
C TRP A 54 27.44 -33.23 2.55
N GLN A 55 27.61 -34.54 2.71
CA GLN A 55 26.52 -35.48 2.94
C GLN A 55 25.75 -35.17 4.23
N VAL A 56 26.45 -34.76 5.28
CA VAL A 56 25.83 -34.39 6.57
C VAL A 56 25.06 -33.07 6.48
N TYR A 57 25.57 -32.07 5.74
CA TYR A 57 25.00 -30.71 5.72
C TYR A 57 24.09 -30.40 4.53
N ARG A 58 24.12 -31.22 3.46
CA ARG A 58 23.28 -31.10 2.26
C ARG A 58 21.79 -30.88 2.55
N PRO A 59 21.11 -31.65 3.43
CA PRO A 59 19.67 -31.45 3.64
C PRO A 59 19.35 -30.05 4.19
N TYR A 60 20.20 -29.50 5.04
CA TYR A 60 19.99 -28.15 5.61
C TYR A 60 20.25 -27.04 4.59
N ALA A 61 21.18 -27.25 3.65
CA ALA A 61 21.40 -26.31 2.55
C ALA A 61 20.17 -26.22 1.64
N TRP A 62 19.60 -27.39 1.31
CA TRP A 62 18.36 -27.47 0.53
C TRP A 62 17.15 -26.95 1.30
N LEU A 63 17.07 -27.17 2.61
CA LEU A 63 16.04 -26.57 3.46
C LEU A 63 16.06 -25.03 3.36
N GLY A 64 17.25 -24.43 3.40
CA GLY A 64 17.43 -23.00 3.17
C GLY A 64 16.91 -22.58 1.80
N PHE A 65 17.30 -23.27 0.73
CA PHE A 65 16.84 -22.93 -0.61
C PHE A 65 15.31 -23.05 -0.74
N PHE A 66 14.71 -24.11 -0.20
CA PHE A 66 13.27 -24.32 -0.27
C PHE A 66 12.44 -23.34 0.57
N ALA A 67 13.04 -22.69 1.57
CA ALA A 67 12.36 -21.63 2.31
C ALA A 67 11.97 -20.43 1.41
N ASN A 68 12.66 -20.22 0.27
CA ASN A 68 12.23 -19.22 -0.71
C ASN A 68 10.82 -19.50 -1.26
N TYR A 69 10.43 -20.77 -1.43
CA TYR A 69 9.08 -21.11 -1.88
C TYR A 69 8.03 -20.98 -0.77
N LEU A 70 8.45 -21.10 0.50
CA LEU A 70 7.58 -20.78 1.63
C LEU A 70 7.29 -19.27 1.66
N PHE A 71 8.29 -18.42 1.42
CA PHE A 71 8.09 -16.98 1.28
C PHE A 71 7.21 -16.65 0.08
N LEU A 72 7.44 -17.28 -1.08
CA LEU A 72 6.60 -17.13 -2.25
C LEU A 72 5.13 -17.50 -1.95
N ALA A 73 4.90 -18.65 -1.34
CA ALA A 73 3.54 -19.08 -0.95
C ALA A 73 2.90 -18.09 0.03
N SER A 74 3.68 -17.60 1.00
CA SER A 74 3.22 -16.59 1.97
C SER A 74 2.82 -15.29 1.27
N THR A 75 3.62 -14.80 0.32
CA THR A 75 3.30 -13.62 -0.48
C THR A 75 2.01 -13.82 -1.28
N LEU A 76 1.87 -14.96 -1.97
CA LEU A 76 0.67 -15.26 -2.77
C LEU A 76 -0.60 -15.37 -1.90
N LEU A 77 -0.49 -15.91 -0.68
CA LEU A 77 -1.60 -15.95 0.27
C LEU A 77 -1.91 -14.59 0.88
N ALA A 78 -0.90 -13.75 1.08
CA ALA A 78 -1.07 -12.41 1.63
C ALA A 78 -1.87 -11.49 0.70
N LEU A 79 -1.78 -11.67 -0.62
CA LEU A 79 -2.50 -10.86 -1.61
C LEU A 79 -4.02 -10.82 -1.38
N PRO A 80 -4.76 -11.96 -1.42
CA PRO A 80 -6.20 -11.93 -1.18
C PRO A 80 -6.56 -11.55 0.26
N ILE A 81 -5.71 -11.90 1.25
CA ILE A 81 -5.93 -11.51 2.65
C ILE A 81 -5.86 -9.98 2.78
N HIS A 82 -4.93 -9.34 2.09
CA HIS A 82 -4.77 -7.90 2.10
C HIS A 82 -5.99 -7.20 1.50
N GLU A 83 -6.54 -7.70 0.38
CA GLU A 83 -7.75 -7.13 -0.23
C GLU A 83 -8.99 -7.25 0.68
N VAL A 84 -9.11 -8.34 1.43
CA VAL A 84 -10.24 -8.53 2.37
C VAL A 84 -10.10 -7.64 3.60
N ILE A 85 -8.89 -7.42 4.11
CA ILE A 85 -8.65 -6.61 5.32
C ILE A 85 -8.65 -5.11 4.98
N TYR A 86 -8.14 -4.75 3.81
CA TYR A 86 -8.01 -3.38 3.32
C TYR A 86 -8.72 -3.20 1.97
N PRO A 87 -10.07 -3.25 1.96
CA PRO A 87 -10.86 -3.03 0.76
C PRO A 87 -10.61 -1.64 0.20
N LYS A 88 -10.40 -1.56 -1.12
CA LYS A 88 -10.09 -0.31 -1.83
C LYS A 88 -11.32 0.57 -2.09
N ASP A 89 -12.48 -0.05 -2.17
CA ASP A 89 -13.79 0.58 -2.33
C ASP A 89 -14.36 1.11 -1.01
N ASP A 90 -13.63 0.94 0.09
CA ASP A 90 -14.01 1.40 1.43
C ASP A 90 -13.14 2.60 1.85
N PRO A 91 -13.71 3.80 1.98
CA PRO A 91 -12.94 4.99 2.35
C PRO A 91 -12.39 4.92 3.78
N THR A 92 -12.94 4.08 4.66
CA THR A 92 -12.38 3.84 6.00
C THR A 92 -11.00 3.20 5.94
N THR A 93 -10.64 2.57 4.83
CA THR A 93 -9.29 2.02 4.60
C THR A 93 -8.24 3.12 4.51
N TYR A 94 -8.59 4.26 3.92
CA TYR A 94 -7.71 5.40 3.68
C TYR A 94 -7.80 6.44 4.80
N ILE A 95 -8.97 6.57 5.41
CA ILE A 95 -9.27 7.55 6.46
C ILE A 95 -9.73 6.79 7.70
N ALA A 96 -8.78 6.32 8.51
CA ALA A 96 -9.08 5.55 9.73
C ALA A 96 -8.92 6.38 11.01
N ASN A 97 -8.02 7.37 11.00
CA ASN A 97 -7.80 8.28 12.12
C ASN A 97 -7.84 9.73 11.64
N LEU A 98 -8.54 10.58 12.42
CA LEU A 98 -8.73 12.00 12.18
C LEU A 98 -8.24 12.90 13.33
N ASP A 99 -7.53 12.37 14.32
CA ASP A 99 -7.18 13.08 15.56
C ASP A 99 -6.45 14.39 15.27
N ASP A 100 -5.48 14.35 14.36
CA ASP A 100 -4.69 15.50 13.90
C ASP A 100 -5.22 16.11 12.59
N ALA A 101 -6.41 15.69 12.13
CA ALA A 101 -6.93 16.11 10.83
C ALA A 101 -7.23 17.61 10.78
N SER A 102 -6.86 18.24 9.67
CA SER A 102 -7.16 19.64 9.38
C SER A 102 -7.38 19.88 7.89
N LEU A 103 -8.17 20.89 7.58
CA LEU A 103 -8.50 21.29 6.23
C LEU A 103 -7.63 22.48 5.83
N ILE A 104 -7.00 22.42 4.66
CA ILE A 104 -6.20 23.51 4.10
C ILE A 104 -6.81 23.93 2.76
N PRO A 105 -7.14 25.22 2.55
CA PRO A 105 -7.50 25.72 1.23
C PRO A 105 -6.26 25.71 0.34
N ILE A 106 -6.36 25.05 -0.81
CA ILE A 106 -5.28 24.93 -1.81
C ILE A 106 -5.56 25.77 -3.07
N HIS A 107 -6.73 26.39 -3.16
CA HIS A 107 -7.15 27.26 -4.25
C HIS A 107 -7.85 28.52 -3.71
N PRO A 108 -7.74 29.70 -4.36
CA PRO A 108 -8.42 30.93 -3.94
C PRO A 108 -9.95 30.84 -3.81
N SER A 109 -10.60 29.90 -4.51
CA SER A 109 -12.04 29.63 -4.35
C SER A 109 -12.38 28.93 -3.02
N GLY A 110 -11.39 28.33 -2.36
CA GLY A 110 -11.53 27.72 -1.03
C GLY A 110 -11.45 28.79 0.05
N LYS A 111 -12.53 28.94 0.82
CA LYS A 111 -12.58 29.86 1.97
C LYS A 111 -11.96 29.23 3.20
N GLU A 112 -11.71 30.03 4.24
CA GLU A 112 -11.33 29.48 5.53
C GLU A 112 -12.48 28.60 6.06
N ALA A 113 -12.20 27.32 6.22
CA ALA A 113 -13.15 26.34 6.68
C ALA A 113 -12.44 25.26 7.50
N SER A 114 -13.20 24.55 8.34
CA SER A 114 -12.68 23.51 9.23
C SER A 114 -13.37 22.18 8.95
N ILE A 115 -12.68 21.08 9.24
CA ILE A 115 -13.25 19.74 9.05
C ILE A 115 -14.13 19.37 10.25
N ASP A 116 -15.39 19.01 9.97
CA ASP A 116 -16.27 18.35 10.94
C ASP A 116 -15.88 16.88 11.04
N LYS A 117 -15.00 16.58 12.00
CA LYS A 117 -14.45 15.23 12.21
C LYS A 117 -15.53 14.23 12.59
N GLU A 118 -16.53 14.66 13.36
CA GLU A 118 -17.60 13.78 13.84
C GLU A 118 -18.52 13.39 12.68
N THR A 119 -18.93 14.37 11.87
CA THR A 119 -19.74 14.14 10.68
C THR A 119 -18.99 13.33 9.62
N LEU A 120 -17.68 13.55 9.44
CA LEU A 120 -16.87 12.71 8.56
C LEU A 120 -16.81 11.25 9.07
N LEU A 121 -16.44 11.03 10.34
CA LEU A 121 -16.34 9.68 10.91
C LEU A 121 -17.65 8.88 10.81
N ASN A 122 -18.77 9.55 11.06
CA ASN A 122 -20.09 8.92 11.02
C ASN A 122 -20.53 8.55 9.59
N GLN A 123 -20.07 9.29 8.57
CA GLN A 123 -20.45 9.07 7.18
C GLN A 123 -19.50 8.13 6.43
N LEU A 124 -18.23 8.00 6.84
CA LEU A 124 -17.24 7.15 6.16
C LEU A 124 -17.77 5.73 5.84
N PRO A 125 -18.46 5.00 6.75
CA PRO A 125 -18.93 3.64 6.44
C PRO A 125 -20.08 3.59 5.42
N THR A 126 -20.75 4.71 5.16
CA THR A 126 -21.92 4.80 4.27
C THR A 126 -21.62 5.54 2.97
N LEU A 127 -20.40 6.05 2.80
CA LEU A 127 -19.98 6.71 1.58
C LEU A 127 -20.08 5.75 0.41
N ALA A 128 -20.79 6.18 -0.63
CA ALA A 128 -20.84 5.47 -1.89
C ALA A 128 -19.72 6.01 -2.79
N GLN A 129 -19.02 5.09 -3.46
CA GLN A 129 -18.15 5.46 -4.56
C GLN A 129 -19.02 5.93 -5.73
N GLU A 130 -18.67 7.09 -6.31
CA GLU A 130 -19.34 7.66 -7.47
C GLU A 130 -18.31 7.91 -8.59
N ASP A 131 -18.79 7.91 -9.83
CA ASP A 131 -17.96 8.31 -10.97
C ASP A 131 -17.89 9.83 -11.03
N VAL A 132 -16.69 10.36 -11.19
CA VAL A 132 -16.48 11.78 -11.51
C VAL A 132 -16.40 11.90 -13.03
N ASP A 133 -17.25 12.73 -13.62
CA ASP A 133 -17.09 13.12 -15.02
C ASP A 133 -15.83 13.99 -15.18
N SER A 134 -14.72 13.32 -15.50
CA SER A 134 -13.41 13.96 -15.66
C SER A 134 -13.36 14.92 -16.84
N ILE A 135 -14.21 14.74 -17.86
CA ILE A 135 -14.26 15.63 -19.02
C ILE A 135 -14.89 16.95 -18.57
N GLN A 136 -16.03 16.87 -17.90
CA GLN A 136 -16.71 18.04 -17.39
C GLN A 136 -15.85 18.81 -16.38
N TRP A 137 -15.20 18.12 -15.43
CA TRP A 137 -14.29 18.78 -14.48
C TRP A 137 -13.11 19.48 -15.16
N TYR A 138 -12.55 18.91 -16.23
CA TYR A 138 -11.49 19.54 -17.02
C TYR A 138 -11.98 20.77 -17.79
N GLU A 139 -13.15 20.68 -18.42
CA GLU A 139 -13.75 21.79 -19.16
C GLU A 139 -14.06 22.99 -18.26
N ASP A 140 -14.62 22.75 -17.08
CA ASP A 140 -14.93 23.77 -16.06
C ASP A 140 -13.66 24.46 -15.50
N THR A 141 -12.50 23.79 -15.60
CA THR A 141 -11.22 24.30 -15.05
C THR A 141 -10.35 25.01 -16.08
N VAL A 142 -10.44 24.65 -17.37
CA VAL A 142 -9.47 25.09 -18.40
C VAL A 142 -10.02 26.13 -19.37
N ILE A 143 -11.36 26.25 -19.51
CA ILE A 143 -11.98 27.12 -20.51
C ILE A 143 -12.18 28.56 -20.01
N ASP A 144 -12.17 28.80 -18.69
CA ASP A 144 -12.26 30.16 -18.14
C ASP A 144 -10.89 30.85 -18.02
N ILE A 145 -10.80 32.06 -18.59
CA ILE A 145 -9.53 32.74 -18.94
C ILE A 145 -8.92 33.50 -17.75
N ASP A 146 -9.59 33.56 -16.60
CA ASP A 146 -9.13 34.28 -15.41
C ASP A 146 -9.11 33.35 -14.18
N LEU A 147 -7.93 33.09 -13.61
CA LEU A 147 -7.73 32.21 -12.44
C LEU A 147 -8.54 32.64 -11.21
N ASN A 148 -8.99 33.91 -11.16
CA ASN A 148 -9.81 34.44 -10.07
C ASN A 148 -11.32 34.15 -10.25
N GLU A 149 -11.75 33.70 -11.43
CA GLU A 149 -13.14 33.34 -11.74
C GLU A 149 -13.34 31.81 -11.79
N ILE A 150 -12.25 31.02 -11.83
CA ILE A 150 -12.32 29.56 -11.83
C ILE A 150 -12.78 29.05 -10.46
N ASN A 151 -13.95 28.43 -10.45
CA ASN A 151 -14.47 27.75 -9.28
C ASN A 151 -13.88 26.34 -9.21
N GLU A 152 -12.69 26.20 -8.61
CA GLU A 152 -12.07 24.88 -8.39
C GLU A 152 -13.02 23.97 -7.60
N ARG A 153 -13.27 22.77 -8.16
CA ARG A 153 -14.18 21.78 -7.61
C ARG A 153 -13.67 21.20 -6.30
N PHE A 154 -12.36 20.96 -6.20
CA PHE A 154 -11.70 20.44 -5.00
C PHE A 154 -10.74 21.46 -4.39
N PRO A 155 -11.24 22.56 -3.82
CA PRO A 155 -10.39 23.66 -3.39
C PRO A 155 -9.72 23.39 -2.03
N TYR A 156 -10.00 22.25 -1.41
CA TYR A 156 -9.50 21.89 -0.08
C TYR A 156 -8.70 20.60 -0.09
N GLN A 157 -7.63 20.56 0.71
CA GLN A 157 -6.89 19.35 1.03
C GLN A 157 -7.09 18.99 2.50
N LEU A 158 -7.46 17.73 2.76
CA LEU A 158 -7.51 17.17 4.11
C LEU A 158 -6.15 16.56 4.44
N ILE A 159 -5.51 17.09 5.48
CA ILE A 159 -4.20 16.63 5.98
C ILE A 159 -4.33 16.09 7.40
N GLY A 160 -3.27 15.47 7.92
CA GLY A 160 -3.23 14.98 9.31
C GLY A 160 -4.08 13.73 9.57
N THR A 161 -4.53 13.05 8.52
CA THR A 161 -5.23 11.77 8.61
C THR A 161 -4.24 10.60 8.53
N SER A 162 -4.68 9.43 8.98
CA SER A 162 -3.94 8.18 8.79
C SER A 162 -4.84 7.05 8.29
N PRO A 163 -4.33 6.18 7.39
CA PRO A 163 -5.06 5.00 6.93
C PRO A 163 -5.11 3.91 7.99
N LYS A 164 -5.85 2.82 7.73
CA LYS A 164 -5.87 1.65 8.62
C LYS A 164 -4.45 1.17 8.92
N TRP A 165 -4.16 0.95 10.21
CA TRP A 165 -2.84 0.53 10.67
C TRP A 165 -2.40 -0.75 9.97
N GLY A 166 -1.16 -0.76 9.45
CA GLY A 166 -0.60 -1.90 8.73
C GLY A 166 -0.98 -2.01 7.25
N SER A 167 -1.83 -1.12 6.72
CA SER A 167 -2.20 -1.10 5.29
C SER A 167 -1.05 -0.65 4.37
N GLY A 168 -0.12 0.17 4.87
CA GLY A 168 0.96 0.74 4.08
C GLY A 168 0.50 1.69 2.96
N LEU A 169 -0.77 2.10 2.97
CA LEU A 169 -1.35 2.99 1.97
C LEU A 169 -0.92 4.43 2.20
N LEU A 170 -0.75 5.16 1.10
CA LEU A 170 -0.53 6.61 1.10
C LEU A 170 -1.52 7.21 0.12
N SER A 171 -2.31 8.17 0.59
CA SER A 171 -3.30 8.87 -0.22
C SER A 171 -3.30 10.35 0.11
N MET A 172 -3.39 11.18 -0.92
CA MET A 172 -3.78 12.57 -0.78
C MET A 172 -5.30 12.65 -0.81
N ILE A 173 -5.89 13.43 0.10
CA ILE A 173 -7.34 13.53 0.25
C ILE A 173 -7.73 14.97 -0.08
N TYR A 174 -8.62 15.13 -1.04
CA TYR A 174 -9.20 16.42 -1.40
C TYR A 174 -10.70 16.44 -1.07
N ILE A 175 -11.20 17.59 -0.66
CA ILE A 175 -12.62 17.79 -0.34
C ILE A 175 -13.22 18.75 -1.36
N GLU A 176 -14.39 18.39 -1.88
CA GLU A 176 -15.15 19.18 -2.83
C GLU A 176 -15.66 20.48 -2.18
N ALA A 177 -15.85 21.53 -2.98
CA ALA A 177 -16.25 22.86 -2.50
C ALA A 177 -17.55 22.85 -1.67
N ASP A 178 -18.49 21.94 -1.98
CA ASP A 178 -19.75 21.76 -1.26
C ASP A 178 -19.61 20.97 0.05
N GLY A 179 -18.39 20.53 0.38
CA GLY A 179 -18.05 19.74 1.55
C GLY A 179 -18.58 18.29 1.50
N LYS A 180 -19.12 17.83 0.38
CA LYS A 180 -19.73 16.49 0.28
C LYS A 180 -18.86 15.52 -0.52
N GLY A 181 -18.15 16.00 -1.53
CA GLY A 181 -17.24 15.15 -2.30
C GLY A 181 -15.91 14.92 -1.59
N ILE A 182 -15.42 13.69 -1.67
CA ILE A 182 -14.11 13.28 -1.14
C ILE A 182 -13.37 12.57 -2.28
N LEU A 183 -12.26 13.16 -2.72
CA LEU A 183 -11.39 12.58 -3.73
C LEU A 183 -10.13 12.03 -3.06
N LEU A 184 -9.96 10.71 -3.12
CA LEU A 184 -8.77 10.00 -2.67
C LEU A 184 -7.84 9.80 -3.86
N SER A 185 -6.64 10.37 -3.80
CA SER A 185 -5.61 10.20 -4.82
C SER A 185 -4.49 9.33 -4.26
N THR A 186 -4.37 8.11 -4.80
CA THR A 186 -3.32 7.15 -4.45
C THR A 186 -2.22 7.14 -5.52
N THR A 187 -1.17 6.35 -5.33
CA THR A 187 -0.12 6.16 -6.35
C THR A 187 -0.60 5.46 -7.62
N ASN A 188 -1.72 4.74 -7.58
CA ASN A 188 -2.19 3.90 -8.69
C ASN A 188 -3.50 4.39 -9.30
N GLU A 189 -4.35 5.02 -8.51
CA GLU A 189 -5.74 5.34 -8.88
C GLU A 189 -6.28 6.51 -8.07
N GLN A 190 -7.34 7.14 -8.61
CA GLN A 190 -8.15 8.13 -7.92
C GLN A 190 -9.54 7.52 -7.66
N LEU A 191 -10.05 7.71 -6.46
CA LEU A 191 -11.36 7.21 -6.02
C LEU A 191 -12.17 8.39 -5.49
N TYR A 192 -13.39 8.53 -5.98
CA TYR A 192 -14.29 9.59 -5.54
C TYR A 192 -15.47 9.01 -4.77
N PHE A 193 -15.76 9.64 -3.64
CA PHE A 193 -16.85 9.29 -2.75
C PHE A 193 -17.70 10.52 -2.48
N ARG A 194 -19.01 10.33 -2.32
CA ARG A 194 -19.93 11.42 -1.99
C ARG A 194 -20.64 11.18 -0.67
N ALA A 195 -20.57 12.17 0.21
CA ALA A 195 -21.25 12.22 1.50
C ALA A 195 -22.66 12.80 1.36
N GLU A 196 -23.58 12.35 2.21
CA GLU A 196 -24.94 12.89 2.24
C GLU A 196 -24.97 14.32 2.82
N LYS A 197 -24.09 14.57 3.80
CA LYS A 197 -23.95 15.84 4.52
C LYS A 197 -22.54 16.40 4.34
N SER A 198 -22.45 17.73 4.34
CA SER A 198 -21.16 18.42 4.34
C SER A 198 -20.31 17.96 5.53
N VAL A 199 -19.05 17.66 5.27
CA VAL A 199 -18.03 17.37 6.29
C VAL A 199 -17.18 18.61 6.62
N ILE A 200 -17.59 19.78 6.11
CA ILE A 200 -16.94 21.06 6.36
C ILE A 200 -17.84 21.94 7.22
N GLU A 201 -17.25 22.56 8.24
CA GLU A 201 -17.82 23.62 9.07
C GLU A 201 -17.26 24.99 8.64
N GLY A 202 -18.17 25.94 8.35
CA GLY A 202 -17.82 27.24 7.77
C GLY A 202 -17.64 27.20 6.26
N GLY A 203 -17.48 28.37 5.62
CA GLY A 203 -17.26 28.46 4.17
C GLY A 203 -18.45 28.95 3.32
N GLU A 204 -19.51 29.52 3.92
CA GLU A 204 -20.53 30.28 3.17
C GLU A 204 -19.99 31.56 2.54
#